data_AF-A0A3C1XCJ1-F1
#
_entry.id   AF-A0A3C1XCJ1-F1
#
_cell.length_a   1.000
_cell.length_b   1.000
_cell.length_c   1.000
_cell.angle_alpha   90.00
_cell.angle_beta   90.00
_cell.angle_gamma   90.00
#
_symmetry.space_group_name_H-M   'P 1'
#
loop_
_entity.id
_entity.type
_entity.pdbx_description
1 polymer ?
#
loop_
_entity_poly.entity_id
_entity_poly.type
_entity_poly.pdbx_seq_one_letter_code
_entity_poly.pdbx_strand_id
1 'polypeptide(L)'
;MFYGSNTLGVLIPIKESAEKTYLEILPSLKKDKLSSNFVSFVPTSKIAEIEVKRFIGEPITWVFMNILAFVLFILMILSTTVIYFKVNKKKLVLSRVQGISYFRTYKTLFILIVIQNFIFLVHSMLRGHELAIIEAYILYALIELFLVFHLLTRLEKKELVTTLKGA
;
A
#
# COMPACT_ATOMS: atom_id res chain seq x y z
N MET A 1 11.31 -23.12 -17.46
CA MET A 1 9.99 -23.74 -17.22
C MET A 1 10.19 -24.96 -16.32
N PHE A 2 9.93 -24.83 -15.02
CA PHE A 2 9.82 -25.97 -14.10
C PHE A 2 8.44 -25.90 -13.44
N TYR A 3 7.41 -26.16 -14.23
CA TYR A 3 6.06 -26.42 -13.72
C TYR A 3 5.88 -27.93 -13.77
N GLY A 4 6.17 -28.59 -12.65
CA GLY A 4 6.11 -30.04 -12.50
C GLY A 4 5.71 -30.42 -11.07
N SER A 5 4.40 -30.47 -10.84
CA SER A 5 3.70 -31.28 -9.83
C SER A 5 4.19 -31.31 -8.36
N ASN A 6 4.71 -30.21 -7.79
CA ASN A 6 4.78 -30.11 -6.32
C ASN A 6 3.49 -29.45 -5.80
N THR A 7 2.51 -30.25 -5.39
CA THR A 7 1.22 -29.77 -4.88
C THR A 7 1.31 -29.08 -3.51
N LEU A 8 2.43 -29.22 -2.80
CA LEU A 8 2.62 -28.69 -1.45
C LEU A 8 3.65 -27.56 -1.37
N GLY A 9 4.42 -27.31 -2.43
CA GLY A 9 5.41 -26.22 -2.48
C GLY A 9 6.53 -26.29 -1.43
N VAL A 10 6.60 -27.33 -0.60
CA VAL A 10 7.61 -27.43 0.47
C VAL A 10 8.97 -27.77 -0.14
N LEU A 11 10.01 -27.03 0.26
CA LEU A 11 11.39 -27.25 -0.14
C LEU A 11 12.12 -27.96 1.00
N ILE A 12 12.79 -29.06 0.70
CA ILE A 12 13.48 -29.87 1.71
C ILE A 12 14.96 -29.43 1.77
N PRO A 13 15.48 -29.07 2.96
CA PRO A 13 16.87 -28.67 3.12
C PRO A 13 17.85 -29.82 2.86
N ILE A 14 18.84 -29.61 1.99
CA ILE A 14 19.97 -30.53 1.80
C ILE A 14 21.02 -30.25 2.88
N LYS A 15 21.36 -31.26 3.70
CA LYS A 15 22.40 -31.15 4.73
C LYS A 15 23.82 -31.39 4.17
N GLU A 16 24.01 -32.48 3.43
CA GLU A 16 25.33 -32.90 2.93
C GLU A 16 25.34 -33.23 1.43
N SER A 17 24.43 -34.11 1.00
CA SER A 17 24.24 -34.50 -0.41
C SER A 17 22.76 -34.80 -0.65
N ALA A 18 22.27 -34.50 -1.85
CA ALA A 18 20.87 -34.70 -2.23
C ALA A 18 20.44 -36.17 -2.04
N GLU A 19 21.32 -37.11 -2.37
CA GLU A 19 21.05 -38.55 -2.28
C GLU A 19 20.98 -39.05 -0.84
N LYS A 20 21.93 -38.66 0.02
CA LYS A 20 21.91 -39.03 1.44
C LYS A 20 20.71 -38.43 2.17
N THR A 21 20.40 -37.17 1.88
CA THR A 21 19.25 -36.47 2.48
C THR A 21 17.93 -37.07 2.01
N TYR A 22 17.85 -37.51 0.75
CA TYR A 22 16.69 -38.24 0.23
C TYR A 22 16.49 -39.57 0.98
N LEU A 23 17.55 -40.37 1.12
CA LEU A 23 17.49 -41.67 1.80
C LEU A 23 17.14 -41.55 3.29
N GLU A 24 17.59 -40.49 3.98
CA GLU A 24 17.26 -40.21 5.38
C GLU A 24 15.78 -39.85 5.59
N ILE A 25 15.17 -39.13 4.64
CA ILE A 25 13.81 -38.60 4.75
C ILE A 25 12.76 -39.53 4.11
N LEU A 26 13.19 -40.46 3.24
CA LEU A 26 12.38 -41.48 2.58
C LEU A 26 11.47 -42.31 3.53
N PRO A 27 11.91 -42.80 4.71
CA PRO A 27 11.04 -43.53 5.63
C PRO A 27 9.88 -42.67 6.16
N SER A 28 10.13 -41.39 6.47
CA SER A 28 9.09 -40.44 6.91
C SER A 28 8.13 -40.09 5.78
N LEU A 29 8.64 -39.90 4.55
CA LEU A 29 7.81 -39.61 3.38
C LEU A 29 6.90 -40.78 2.95
N LYS A 30 7.39 -42.01 3.12
CA LYS A 30 6.58 -43.23 2.89
C LYS A 30 5.47 -43.36 3.94
N LYS A 31 5.75 -43.01 5.19
CA LYS A 31 4.76 -43.02 6.28
C LYS A 31 3.59 -42.07 5.98
N ASP A 32 3.90 -40.90 5.43
CA ASP A 32 2.89 -39.87 5.15
C ASP A 32 2.26 -39.98 3.74
N LYS A 33 2.64 -41.01 2.95
CA LYS A 33 2.22 -41.20 1.53
C LYS A 33 2.56 -40.01 0.61
N LEU A 34 3.58 -39.23 0.96
CA LEU A 34 3.99 -38.03 0.21
C LEU A 34 5.22 -38.26 -0.66
N SER A 35 5.72 -39.49 -0.75
CA SER A 35 6.95 -39.84 -1.47
C SER A 35 6.93 -39.50 -2.98
N SER A 36 5.75 -39.38 -3.59
CA SER A 36 5.59 -39.00 -5.01
C SER A 36 5.54 -37.50 -5.25
N ASN A 37 5.34 -36.67 -4.22
CA ASN A 37 4.98 -35.25 -4.38
C ASN A 37 6.16 -34.29 -4.15
N PHE A 38 7.27 -34.76 -3.58
CA PHE A 38 8.45 -33.94 -3.30
C PHE A 38 9.54 -34.17 -4.34
N VAL A 39 9.64 -33.25 -5.30
CA VAL A 39 10.59 -33.32 -6.42
C VAL A 39 11.73 -32.29 -6.28
N SER A 40 11.75 -31.45 -5.25
CA SER A 40 12.70 -30.33 -5.17
C SER A 40 13.48 -30.29 -3.85
N PHE A 41 14.79 -30.56 -3.97
CA PHE A 41 15.78 -30.38 -2.91
C PHE A 41 16.52 -29.06 -3.13
N VAL A 42 16.70 -28.28 -2.06
CA VAL A 42 17.36 -26.98 -2.12
C VAL A 42 18.43 -26.88 -1.03
N PRO A 43 19.64 -26.35 -1.33
CA PRO A 43 20.66 -26.10 -0.33
C PRO A 43 20.12 -25.21 0.80
N THR A 44 20.42 -25.54 2.05
CA THR A 44 19.98 -24.79 3.25
C THR A 44 20.28 -23.29 3.17
N SER A 45 21.41 -22.91 2.59
CA SER A 45 21.82 -21.51 2.38
C SER A 45 20.92 -20.73 1.41
N LYS A 46 20.22 -21.40 0.49
CA LYS A 46 19.35 -20.77 -0.52
C LYS A 46 17.88 -20.74 -0.12
N ILE A 47 17.49 -21.39 0.98
CA ILE A 47 16.09 -21.47 1.43
C ILE A 47 15.57 -20.07 1.78
N ALA A 48 16.34 -19.28 2.53
CA ALA A 48 15.94 -17.92 2.89
C ALA A 48 15.74 -17.02 1.65
N GLU A 49 16.63 -17.13 0.65
CA GLU A 49 16.51 -16.35 -0.58
C GLU A 49 15.29 -16.78 -1.42
N ILE A 50 15.02 -18.08 -1.47
CA ILE A 50 13.90 -18.64 -2.24
C ILE A 50 12.56 -18.39 -1.55
N GLU A 51 12.52 -18.38 -0.22
CA GLU A 51 11.35 -18.02 0.57
C GLU A 51 11.01 -16.53 0.42
N VAL A 52 12.01 -15.65 0.45
CA VAL A 52 11.85 -14.22 0.16
C VAL A 52 11.37 -14.01 -1.28
N LYS A 53 11.98 -14.67 -2.27
CA LYS A 53 11.52 -14.60 -3.67
C LYS A 53 10.11 -15.16 -3.88
N ARG A 54 9.69 -16.14 -3.06
CA ARG A 54 8.36 -16.72 -3.12
C ARG A 54 7.29 -15.80 -2.54
N PHE A 55 7.58 -15.12 -1.43
CA PHE A 55 6.65 -14.19 -0.80
C PHE A 55 6.57 -12.84 -1.53
N ILE A 56 7.70 -12.35 -2.04
CA ILE A 56 7.86 -10.97 -2.53
C ILE A 56 7.93 -10.91 -4.08
N GLY A 57 8.23 -12.02 -4.76
CA GLY A 57 8.55 -12.02 -6.18
C GLY A 57 9.98 -11.55 -6.44
N GLU A 58 10.25 -10.92 -7.59
CA GLU A 58 11.52 -10.24 -7.80
C GLU A 58 11.60 -8.99 -6.91
N PRO A 59 12.58 -8.87 -6.00
CA PRO A 59 12.61 -7.79 -5.00
C PRO A 59 12.62 -6.39 -5.63
N ILE A 60 13.21 -6.26 -6.82
CA ILE A 60 13.23 -5.00 -7.59
C ILE A 60 11.83 -4.62 -8.05
N THR A 61 11.04 -5.57 -8.57
CA THR A 61 9.69 -5.27 -9.07
C THR A 61 8.75 -4.94 -7.92
N TRP A 62 8.89 -5.61 -6.77
CA TRP A 62 8.11 -5.28 -5.57
C TRP A 62 8.38 -3.87 -5.06
N VAL A 63 9.67 -3.48 -4.93
CA VAL A 63 10.04 -2.11 -4.53
C VAL A 63 9.48 -1.09 -5.52
N PHE A 64 9.64 -1.36 -6.81
CA PHE A 64 9.15 -0.47 -7.86
C PHE A 64 7.62 -0.31 -7.81
N MET A 65 6.86 -1.41 -7.64
CA MET A 65 5.40 -1.34 -7.54
C MET A 65 4.93 -0.52 -6.33
N ASN A 66 5.57 -0.69 -5.17
CA ASN A 66 5.20 0.07 -3.97
C ASN A 66 5.51 1.57 -4.12
N ILE A 67 6.68 1.91 -4.66
CA ILE A 67 7.05 3.31 -4.94
C ILE A 67 6.07 3.92 -5.95
N LEU A 68 5.76 3.20 -7.03
CA LEU A 68 4.82 3.67 -8.04
C LEU A 68 3.43 3.90 -7.44
N ALA A 69 2.92 2.95 -6.64
CA ALA A 69 1.63 3.08 -5.95
C ALA A 69 1.61 4.30 -5.03
N PHE A 70 2.70 4.53 -4.28
CA PHE A 70 2.84 5.68 -3.39
C PHE A 70 2.85 7.01 -4.15
N VAL A 71 3.55 7.08 -5.29
CA VAL A 71 3.57 8.28 -6.14
C VAL A 71 2.18 8.54 -6.73
N LEU A 72 1.51 7.51 -7.24
CA LEU A 72 0.14 7.64 -7.76
C LEU A 72 -0.84 8.11 -6.69
N PHE A 73 -0.69 7.60 -5.46
CA PHE A 73 -1.49 8.03 -4.32
C PHE A 73 -1.32 9.53 -4.04
N ILE A 74 -0.07 10.02 -3.98
CA ILE A 74 0.21 11.45 -3.79
C ILE A 74 -0.39 12.28 -4.94
N LEU A 75 -0.18 11.85 -6.19
CA LEU A 75 -0.72 12.54 -7.36
C LEU A 75 -2.25 12.61 -7.31
N MET A 76 -2.91 11.55 -6.87
CA MET A 76 -4.36 11.50 -6.74
C MET A 76 -4.85 12.52 -5.71
N ILE A 77 -4.25 12.57 -4.51
CA ILE A 77 -4.59 13.54 -3.46
C ILE A 77 -4.40 14.98 -3.95
N LEU A 78 -3.25 15.26 -4.58
CA LEU A 78 -2.96 16.60 -5.09
C LEU A 78 -3.97 17.00 -6.18
N SER A 79 -4.25 16.09 -7.12
CA SER A 79 -5.17 16.35 -8.23
C SER A 79 -6.59 16.60 -7.75
N THR A 80 -7.13 15.75 -6.87
CA THR A 80 -8.48 15.92 -6.33
C THR A 80 -8.62 17.23 -5.54
N THR A 81 -7.62 17.57 -4.73
CA THR A 81 -7.61 18.82 -3.97
C THR A 81 -7.57 20.05 -4.88
N VAL A 82 -6.70 20.04 -5.91
CA VAL A 82 -6.64 21.13 -6.90
C VAL A 82 -7.96 21.25 -7.66
N ILE A 83 -8.55 20.14 -8.09
CA ILE A 83 -9.83 20.12 -8.82
C ILE A 83 -10.94 20.70 -7.92
N TYR A 84 -11.04 20.23 -6.68
CA TYR A 84 -12.04 20.71 -5.73
C TYR A 84 -11.91 22.23 -5.52
N PHE A 85 -10.69 22.72 -5.31
CA PHE A 85 -10.41 24.13 -5.13
C PHE A 85 -10.78 24.95 -6.38
N LYS A 86 -10.43 24.48 -7.58
CA LYS A 86 -10.76 25.17 -8.84
C LYS A 86 -12.26 25.26 -9.07
N VAL A 87 -12.99 24.16 -8.86
CA VAL A 87 -14.46 24.10 -9.04
C VAL A 87 -15.17 25.05 -8.07
N ASN A 88 -14.71 25.11 -6.82
CA ASN A 88 -15.33 25.92 -5.78
C ASN A 88 -14.65 27.29 -5.56
N LYS A 89 -13.74 27.70 -6.46
CA LYS A 89 -12.83 28.84 -6.26
C LYS A 89 -13.55 30.11 -5.81
N LYS A 90 -14.63 30.50 -6.50
CA LYS A 90 -15.40 31.72 -6.19
C LYS A 90 -15.93 31.72 -4.77
N LYS A 91 -16.55 30.61 -4.35
CA LYS A 91 -17.14 30.45 -3.02
C LYS A 91 -16.06 30.45 -1.93
N LEU A 92 -14.96 29.74 -2.17
CA LEU A 92 -13.85 29.60 -1.23
C LEU A 92 -13.13 30.93 -1.03
N VAL A 93 -12.75 31.61 -2.12
CA VAL A 93 -12.07 32.92 -2.05
C VAL A 93 -12.97 33.96 -1.39
N LEU A 94 -14.25 34.05 -1.77
CA LEU A 94 -15.20 35.00 -1.16
C LEU A 94 -15.33 34.77 0.35
N SER A 95 -15.46 33.50 0.77
CA SER A 95 -15.54 33.14 2.19
C SER A 95 -14.29 33.60 2.96
N ARG A 96 -13.11 33.49 2.35
CA ARG A 96 -11.84 33.89 2.99
C ARG A 96 -11.65 35.41 3.02
N VAL A 97 -12.06 36.13 1.98
CA VAL A 97 -12.10 37.60 1.98
C VAL A 97 -13.04 38.13 3.06
N GLN A 98 -14.16 37.45 3.32
CA GLN A 98 -15.09 37.76 4.40
C GLN A 98 -14.57 37.40 5.81
N GLY A 99 -13.34 36.89 5.94
CA GLY A 99 -12.74 36.54 7.22
C GLY A 99 -13.25 35.24 7.84
N ILE A 100 -13.97 34.40 7.09
CA ILE A 100 -14.45 33.11 7.60
C ILE A 100 -13.25 32.19 7.89
N SER A 101 -13.24 31.55 9.06
CA SER A 101 -12.18 30.62 9.50
C SER A 101 -11.93 29.49 8.49
N TYR A 102 -10.67 29.10 8.33
CA TYR A 102 -10.20 28.08 7.38
C TYR A 102 -11.01 26.78 7.42
N PHE A 103 -11.19 26.18 8.61
CA PHE A 103 -11.96 24.93 8.77
C PHE A 103 -13.42 25.05 8.36
N ARG A 104 -14.03 26.23 8.53
CA ARG A 104 -15.42 26.47 8.11
C ARG A 104 -15.53 26.65 6.60
N THR A 105 -14.53 27.27 5.97
CA THR A 105 -14.46 27.41 4.51
C THR A 105 -14.34 26.06 3.80
N TYR A 106 -13.47 25.17 4.28
CA TYR A 106 -13.21 23.86 3.66
C TYR A 106 -13.95 22.70 4.33
N LYS A 107 -14.94 22.99 5.19
CA LYS A 107 -15.69 21.99 5.97
C LYS A 107 -16.17 20.82 5.11
N THR A 108 -16.74 21.10 3.94
CA THR A 108 -17.24 20.06 3.03
C THR A 108 -16.13 19.13 2.56
N LEU A 109 -14.95 19.65 2.22
CA LEU A 109 -13.82 18.81 1.80
C LEU A 109 -13.34 17.92 2.95
N PHE A 110 -13.20 18.48 4.15
CA PHE A 110 -12.78 17.71 5.32
C PHE A 110 -13.80 16.61 5.67
N ILE A 111 -15.10 16.88 5.57
CA ILE A 111 -16.15 15.87 5.76
C ILE A 111 -16.02 14.75 4.72
N LEU A 112 -15.77 15.08 3.45
CA LEU A 112 -15.58 14.06 2.41
C LEU A 112 -14.36 13.18 2.70
N ILE A 113 -13.25 13.76 3.14
CA ILE A 113 -12.04 13.00 3.54
C ILE A 113 -12.35 12.09 4.73
N VAL A 114 -13.08 12.57 5.74
CA VAL A 114 -13.48 11.76 6.89
C VAL A 114 -14.38 10.60 6.46
N ILE A 115 -15.38 10.85 5.60
CA ILE A 115 -16.28 9.82 5.08
C ILE A 115 -15.49 8.78 4.27
N GLN A 116 -14.59 9.22 3.39
CA GLN A 116 -13.72 8.34 2.62
C GLN A 116 -12.91 7.42 3.54
N ASN A 117 -12.21 7.98 4.53
CA ASN A 117 -11.40 7.21 5.48
C ASN A 117 -12.25 6.29 6.35
N PHE A 118 -13.46 6.70 6.74
CA PHE A 118 -14.40 5.85 7.47
C PHE A 118 -14.86 4.65 6.65
N ILE A 119 -15.21 4.85 5.36
CA ILE A 119 -15.59 3.76 4.45
C ILE A 119 -14.44 2.76 4.32
N PHE A 120 -13.21 3.24 4.17
CA PHE A 120 -12.02 2.38 4.12
C PHE A 120 -11.81 1.58 5.41
N LEU A 121 -11.97 2.22 6.57
CA LEU A 121 -11.83 1.54 7.86
C LEU A 121 -12.85 0.41 8.01
N VAL A 122 -14.12 0.68 7.72
CA VAL A 122 -15.19 -0.34 7.76
C VAL A 122 -14.89 -1.47 6.78
N HIS A 123 -14.46 -1.14 5.56
CA HIS A 123 -14.07 -2.13 4.56
C HIS A 123 -12.94 -3.02 5.06
N SER A 124 -11.95 -2.43 5.74
CA SER A 124 -10.80 -3.16 6.27
C SER A 124 -11.20 -4.13 7.38
N MET A 125 -12.06 -3.69 8.31
CA MET A 125 -12.59 -4.53 9.39
C MET A 125 -13.40 -5.71 8.86
N LEU A 126 -14.23 -5.50 7.83
CA LEU A 126 -15.05 -6.57 7.23
C LEU A 126 -14.22 -7.67 6.56
N ARG A 127 -13.02 -7.35 6.06
CA ARG A 127 -12.12 -8.32 5.42
C ARG A 127 -11.17 -9.01 6.40
N GLY A 128 -11.19 -8.61 7.68
CA GLY A 128 -10.30 -9.18 8.69
C GLY A 128 -8.82 -8.95 8.38
N HIS A 129 -8.46 -7.80 7.79
CA HIS A 129 -7.07 -7.46 7.53
C HIS A 129 -6.24 -7.43 8.82
N GLU A 130 -4.97 -7.81 8.70
CA GLU A 130 -4.02 -7.78 9.82
C GLU A 130 -3.87 -6.36 10.40
N LEU A 131 -3.58 -6.27 11.71
CA LEU A 131 -3.43 -4.99 12.42
C LEU A 131 -2.40 -4.07 11.75
N ALA A 132 -1.30 -4.63 11.22
CA ALA A 132 -0.27 -3.87 10.51
C ALA A 132 -0.82 -3.12 9.28
N ILE A 133 -1.81 -3.68 8.59
CA ILE A 133 -2.45 -3.05 7.44
C ILE A 133 -3.33 -1.87 7.90
N ILE A 134 -4.04 -2.02 9.02
CA ILE A 134 -4.85 -0.96 9.62
C ILE A 134 -3.96 0.20 10.08
N GLU A 135 -2.83 -0.08 10.72
CA GLU A 135 -1.84 0.92 11.13
C GLU A 135 -1.28 1.70 9.93
N ALA A 136 -0.94 0.99 8.84
CA ALA A 136 -0.51 1.64 7.61
C ALA A 136 -1.58 2.57 7.02
N TYR A 137 -2.86 2.19 7.07
CA TYR A 137 -3.96 3.06 6.64
C TYR A 137 -4.12 4.31 7.48
N ILE A 138 -3.97 4.21 8.80
CA ILE A 138 -3.99 5.37 9.68
C ILE A 138 -2.87 6.34 9.29
N LEU A 139 -1.67 5.82 9.01
CA LEU A 139 -0.56 6.64 8.53
C LEU A 139 -0.88 7.31 7.19
N TYR A 140 -1.48 6.59 6.24
CA TYR A 140 -1.93 7.16 4.97
C TYR A 140 -2.95 8.29 5.14
N ALA A 141 -3.92 8.13 6.04
CA ALA A 141 -4.91 9.16 6.34
C ALA A 141 -4.26 10.44 6.91
N LEU A 142 -3.26 10.29 7.78
CA LEU A 142 -2.50 11.42 8.32
C LEU A 142 -1.70 12.15 7.23
N ILE A 143 -1.05 11.39 6.34
CA ILE A 143 -0.33 11.96 5.19
C ILE A 143 -1.29 12.70 4.26
N GLU A 144 -2.46 12.13 3.95
CA GLU A 144 -3.51 12.75 3.15
C GLU A 144 -3.93 14.10 3.75
N LEU A 145 -4.28 14.12 5.05
CA LEU A 145 -4.68 15.34 5.75
C LEU A 145 -3.58 16.42 5.71
N PHE A 146 -2.33 16.03 5.95
CA PHE A 146 -1.19 16.94 5.89
C PHE A 146 -1.01 17.56 4.50
N LEU A 147 -1.03 16.73 3.45
CA LEU A 147 -0.87 17.17 2.07
C LEU A 147 -2.00 18.08 1.62
N VAL A 148 -3.25 17.70 1.92
CA VAL A 148 -4.44 18.52 1.61
C VAL A 148 -4.33 19.88 2.30
N PHE A 149 -4.00 19.89 3.59
CA PHE A 149 -3.85 21.13 4.35
C PHE A 149 -2.76 22.05 3.79
N HIS A 150 -1.59 21.48 3.49
CA HIS A 150 -0.46 22.21 2.92
C HIS A 150 -0.81 22.80 1.55
N LEU A 151 -1.39 21.99 0.66
CA LEU A 151 -1.75 22.39 -0.69
C LEU A 151 -2.82 23.49 -0.71
N LEU A 152 -3.88 23.34 0.08
CA LEU A 152 -4.93 24.34 0.19
C LEU A 152 -4.40 25.68 0.71
N THR A 153 -3.54 25.67 1.74
CA THR A 153 -2.91 26.89 2.26
C THR A 153 -2.10 27.61 1.16
N ARG A 154 -1.38 26.86 0.33
CA ARG A 154 -0.60 27.42 -0.78
C ARG A 154 -1.49 27.98 -1.88
N LEU A 155 -2.54 27.26 -2.27
CA LEU A 155 -3.51 27.70 -3.29
C LEU A 155 -4.25 28.96 -2.85
N GLU A 156 -4.69 29.00 -1.59
CA GLU A 156 -5.39 30.14 -1.01
C GLU A 156 -4.53 31.40 -0.98
N LYS A 157 -3.29 31.31 -0.48
CA LYS A 157 -2.37 32.46 -0.46
C LYS A 157 -2.13 33.00 -1.87
N LYS A 158 -1.95 32.11 -2.85
CA LYS A 158 -1.76 32.50 -4.25
C LYS A 158 -2.97 33.27 -4.78
N GLU A 159 -4.17 32.76 -4.56
CA GLU A 159 -5.40 33.38 -5.07
C GLU A 159 -5.78 34.68 -4.35
N LEU A 160 -5.62 34.76 -3.03
CA LEU A 160 -5.85 36.00 -2.29
C LEU A 160 -4.96 37.14 -2.82
N VAL A 161 -3.68 36.85 -3.08
CA VAL A 161 -2.76 37.84 -3.67
C VAL A 161 -3.22 38.25 -5.07
N THR A 162 -3.71 37.32 -5.89
CA THR A 162 -4.23 37.64 -7.23
C THR A 162 -5.49 38.50 -7.15
N THR A 163 -6.46 38.13 -6.30
CA THR A 163 -7.71 38.87 -6.14
C THR A 163 -7.50 40.27 -5.56
N LEU A 164 -6.60 40.43 -4.57
CA LEU A 164 -6.27 41.74 -3.99
C LEU A 164 -5.54 42.67 -4.98
N LYS A 165 -4.84 42.11 -5.97
CA LYS A 165 -4.21 42.87 -7.06
C LYS A 165 -5.20 43.31 -8.14
N GLY A 166 -6.48 42.96 -8.02
CA GLY A 166 -7.53 43.38 -8.96
C GLY A 166 -7.43 42.70 -10.34
N ALA A 167 -6.77 41.55 -10.43
CA ALA A 167 -6.67 40.74 -11.64
C ALA A 167 -7.83 39.73 -11.75
#